data_AF-A0A1V6E635-F1
#
_entry.id   AF-A0A1V6E635-F1
#
_cell.length_a   1.000
_cell.length_b   1.000
_cell.length_c   1.000
_cell.angle_alpha   90.00
_cell.angle_beta   90.00
_cell.angle_gamma   90.00
#
_symmetry.space_group_name_H-M   'P 1'
#
loop_
_entity.id
_entity.type
_entity.pdbx_description
1 polymer ?
#
loop_
_entity_poly.entity_id
_entity_poly.type
_entity_poly.pdbx_seq_one_letter_code
_entity_poly.pdbx_strand_id
1 'polypeptide(L)'
;MAASIGSISVLRMEGRVTPMAENVEVYHRPGVDGVGLWKTGKTAPVSYIITEADVSNVGDHVNAAKALAGTLVTVTHGDGSSASNVAVIAPPEFLSARAITNVMGGLVGGAYLVRLRWSLQATG
;
A
#
# COMPACT_ATOMS: atom_id res chain seq x y z
N MET A 1 -10.13 -8.52 -11.21
CA MET A 1 -10.07 -7.04 -11.02
C MET A 1 -8.63 -6.67 -10.68
N ALA A 2 -8.18 -5.46 -11.00
CA ALA A 2 -6.86 -5.01 -10.57
C ALA A 2 -6.84 -4.82 -9.05
N ALA A 3 -5.76 -5.24 -8.40
CA ALA A 3 -5.58 -5.02 -6.97
C ALA A 3 -5.29 -3.54 -6.72
N SER A 4 -5.70 -3.00 -5.56
CA SER A 4 -5.51 -1.59 -5.24
C SER A 4 -5.42 -1.31 -3.73
N ILE A 5 -4.82 -0.17 -3.39
CA ILE A 5 -4.83 0.44 -2.06
C ILE A 5 -5.18 1.92 -2.17
N GLY A 6 -6.37 2.30 -1.69
CA GLY A 6 -6.89 3.64 -1.92
C GLY A 6 -7.01 3.93 -3.43
N SER A 7 -6.36 5.00 -3.89
CA SER A 7 -6.28 5.37 -5.31
C SER A 7 -5.14 4.69 -6.08
N ILE A 8 -4.24 3.95 -5.42
CA ILE A 8 -3.07 3.34 -6.04
C ILE A 8 -3.43 1.96 -6.57
N SER A 9 -3.30 1.76 -7.88
CA SER A 9 -3.44 0.44 -8.52
C SER A 9 -2.14 -0.34 -8.43
N VAL A 10 -2.22 -1.63 -8.11
CA VAL A 10 -1.06 -2.51 -7.97
C VAL A 10 -1.21 -3.74 -8.87
N LEU A 11 -0.09 -4.27 -9.35
CA LEU A 11 -0.08 -5.51 -10.14
C LEU A 11 -0.40 -6.71 -9.27
N ARG A 12 0.19 -6.72 -8.07
CA ARG A 12 0.17 -7.87 -7.19
C ARG A 12 0.25 -7.42 -5.75
N MET A 13 -0.50 -8.11 -4.92
CA MET A 13 -0.51 -7.96 -3.48
C MET A 13 -0.24 -9.32 -2.85
N GLU A 14 0.64 -9.33 -1.86
CA GLU A 14 1.06 -10.49 -1.08
C GLU A 14 0.81 -10.21 0.39
N GLY A 15 0.07 -11.11 1.05
CA GLY A 15 -0.47 -10.89 2.39
C GLY A 15 -1.96 -10.55 2.34
N ARG A 16 -2.65 -10.83 3.45
CA ARG A 16 -4.09 -10.58 3.59
C ARG A 16 -4.31 -9.71 4.81
N VAL A 17 -5.14 -8.68 4.65
CA VAL A 17 -5.69 -7.96 5.80
C VAL A 17 -6.91 -8.75 6.26
N THR A 18 -6.75 -9.55 7.31
CA THR A 18 -7.87 -10.28 7.90
C THR A 18 -8.32 -9.53 9.15
N PRO A 19 -9.52 -8.91 9.18
CA PRO A 19 -10.04 -8.28 10.38
C PRO A 19 -10.25 -9.34 11.47
N MET A 20 -9.54 -9.20 12.60
CA MET A 20 -9.85 -9.96 13.81
C MET A 20 -9.65 -9.04 15.04
N ALA A 21 -10.65 -9.05 15.93
CA ALA A 21 -10.91 -8.22 17.13
C ALA A 21 -9.72 -7.69 17.95
N GLU A 22 -9.84 -6.69 18.84
CA GLU A 22 -10.57 -5.39 18.87
C GLU A 22 -10.01 -4.62 20.10
N ASN A 23 -8.94 -3.83 19.93
CA ASN A 23 -8.53 -2.80 20.91
C ASN A 23 -8.86 -1.42 20.32
N VAL A 24 -9.09 -0.39 21.11
CA VAL A 24 -9.25 0.99 20.60
C VAL A 24 -8.11 1.84 21.13
N GLU A 25 -7.38 2.50 20.24
CA GLU A 25 -6.29 3.39 20.57
C GLU A 25 -6.52 4.80 20.03
N VAL A 26 -5.81 5.74 20.62
CA VAL A 26 -5.76 7.12 20.18
C VAL A 26 -4.71 7.27 19.07
N TYR A 27 -5.11 7.86 17.96
CA TYR A 27 -4.24 8.17 16.82
C TYR A 27 -4.22 9.67 16.51
N HIS A 28 -3.03 10.17 16.19
CA HIS A 28 -2.80 11.54 15.73
C HIS A 28 -2.37 11.54 14.27
N ARG A 29 -3.14 12.20 13.40
CA ARG A 29 -2.79 12.34 11.99
C ARG A 29 -1.79 13.49 11.82
N PRO A 30 -0.64 13.29 11.17
CA PRO A 30 0.28 14.38 10.88
C PRO A 30 -0.42 15.51 10.11
N GLY A 31 -0.30 16.74 10.61
CA GLY A 31 -0.86 17.93 9.97
C GLY A 31 -2.36 18.15 10.19
N VAL A 32 -3.00 17.41 11.10
CA VAL A 32 -4.39 17.64 11.51
C VAL A 32 -4.46 17.87 13.01
N ASP A 33 -5.01 19.02 13.43
CA ASP A 33 -5.35 19.24 14.83
C ASP A 33 -6.59 18.42 15.18
N GLY A 34 -6.38 17.37 15.96
CA GLY A 34 -7.44 16.46 16.38
C GLY A 34 -6.92 15.11 16.86
N VAL A 35 -7.83 14.37 17.49
CA VAL A 35 -7.58 13.02 18.00
C VAL A 35 -8.55 12.07 17.32
N GLY A 36 -8.02 11.09 16.60
CA GLY A 36 -8.79 9.98 16.06
C GLY A 36 -8.80 8.80 17.01
N LEU A 37 -9.86 8.01 17.00
CA LEU A 37 -9.87 6.68 17.62
C LEU A 37 -9.78 5.63 16.49
N TRP A 38 -8.83 4.70 16.61
CA TRP A 38 -8.72 3.56 15.68
C TRP A 38 -8.80 2.24 16.44
N LYS A 39 -9.37 1.21 15.80
CA LYS A 39 -9.32 -0.13 16.38
C LYS A 39 -7.95 -0.75 16.10
N THR A 40 -7.14 -1.03 17.11
CA THR A 40 -5.82 -1.70 17.05
C THR A 40 -5.87 -3.16 17.45
N GLY A 41 -4.77 -3.88 17.27
CA GLY A 41 -4.60 -5.23 17.82
C GLY A 41 -3.90 -6.20 16.89
N LYS A 42 -3.94 -6.01 15.55
CA LYS A 42 -3.26 -6.90 14.59
C LYS A 42 -2.81 -6.13 13.35
N THR A 43 -1.55 -5.71 13.38
CA THR A 43 -0.82 -5.25 12.19
C THR A 43 -0.50 -6.44 11.28
N ALA A 44 -0.98 -6.40 10.04
CA ALA A 44 -0.50 -7.32 9.01
C ALA A 44 0.45 -6.55 8.08
N PRO A 45 1.75 -6.92 7.99
CA PRO A 45 2.59 -6.41 6.92
C PRO A 45 2.08 -7.01 5.60
N VAL A 46 1.67 -6.15 4.68
CA VAL A 46 1.25 -6.57 3.35
C VAL A 46 2.25 -6.01 2.34
N SER A 47 2.78 -6.89 1.50
CA SER A 47 3.74 -6.53 0.45
C SER A 47 3.02 -6.36 -0.87
N TYR A 48 3.42 -5.38 -1.64
CA TYR A 48 2.73 -4.99 -2.86
C TYR A 48 3.76 -4.71 -3.95
N ILE A 49 3.38 -4.99 -5.20
CA ILE A 49 4.19 -4.73 -6.37
C ILE A 49 3.39 -3.81 -7.29
N ILE A 50 3.96 -2.64 -7.57
CA ILE A 50 3.44 -1.66 -8.54
C ILE A 50 4.26 -1.78 -9.83
N THR A 51 3.61 -1.66 -10.98
CA THR A 51 4.29 -1.35 -12.25
C THR A 51 4.33 0.15 -12.36
N GLU A 52 5.52 0.71 -12.49
CA GLU A 52 5.70 2.07 -12.93
C GLU A 52 6.18 2.06 -14.39
N ALA A 53 5.66 2.98 -15.20
CA ALA A 53 6.02 3.08 -16.61
C ALA A 53 7.39 3.75 -16.84
N ASP A 54 7.85 4.58 -15.90
CA ASP A 54 9.11 5.33 -16.00
C ASP A 54 9.87 5.41 -14.66
N VAL A 55 11.19 5.24 -14.68
CA VAL A 55 12.07 5.39 -13.49
C VAL A 55 11.95 6.75 -12.80
N SER A 56 11.73 7.81 -13.58
CA SER A 56 11.62 9.18 -13.05
C SER A 56 10.38 9.35 -12.18
N ASN A 57 9.31 8.61 -12.49
CA ASN A 57 8.05 8.63 -11.75
C ASN A 57 8.04 7.72 -10.52
N VAL A 58 9.04 6.82 -10.37
CA VAL A 58 9.13 5.93 -9.21
C VAL A 58 9.16 6.73 -7.91
N GLY A 59 9.91 7.84 -7.87
CA GLY A 59 9.97 8.71 -6.70
C GLY A 59 8.61 9.31 -6.33
N ASP A 60 7.88 9.81 -7.33
CA ASP A 60 6.57 10.41 -7.14
C ASP A 60 5.53 9.40 -6.69
N HIS A 61 5.54 8.18 -7.24
CA HIS A 61 4.65 7.11 -6.82
C HIS A 61 4.92 6.66 -5.39
N VAL A 62 6.20 6.56 -5.01
CA VAL A 62 6.59 6.27 -3.62
C VAL A 62 6.12 7.38 -2.69
N ASN A 63 6.22 8.66 -3.10
CA ASN A 63 5.75 9.78 -2.31
C ASN A 63 4.22 9.79 -2.16
N ALA A 64 3.49 9.52 -3.24
CA ALA A 64 2.03 9.35 -3.18
C ALA A 64 1.63 8.18 -2.25
N ALA A 65 2.35 7.07 -2.31
CA ALA A 65 2.16 5.92 -1.42
C ALA A 65 2.43 6.27 0.05
N LYS A 66 3.44 7.11 0.33
CA LYS A 66 3.72 7.65 1.67
C LYS A 66 2.66 8.61 2.17
N ALA A 67 2.05 9.40 1.29
CA ALA A 67 0.98 10.32 1.65
C ALA A 67 -0.30 9.60 2.15
N LEU A 68 -0.46 8.31 1.85
CA LEU A 68 -1.54 7.50 2.39
C LEU A 68 -1.34 7.15 3.88
N ALA A 69 -0.15 7.33 4.44
CA ALA A 69 0.08 7.10 5.86
C ALA A 69 -0.88 7.94 6.72
N GLY A 70 -1.54 7.29 7.67
CA GLY A 70 -2.52 7.94 8.53
C GLY A 70 -3.90 8.13 7.94
N THR A 71 -4.19 7.53 6.80
CA THR A 71 -5.51 7.57 6.14
C THR A 71 -6.21 6.22 6.21
N LEU A 72 -7.54 6.25 6.12
CA LEU A 72 -8.35 5.06 5.88
C LEU A 72 -8.50 4.84 4.38
N VAL A 73 -8.23 3.61 3.94
CA VAL A 73 -8.28 3.21 2.55
C VAL A 73 -9.14 1.96 2.37
N THR A 74 -9.62 1.77 1.14
CA THR A 74 -10.14 0.48 0.69
C THR A 74 -8.99 -0.29 0.06
N VAL A 75 -8.85 -1.55 0.44
CA VAL A 75 -7.89 -2.49 -0.14
C VAL A 75 -8.65 -3.50 -0.98
N THR A 76 -8.31 -3.60 -2.26
CA THR A 76 -8.87 -4.61 -3.18
C THR A 76 -7.77 -5.60 -3.52
N HIS A 77 -8.00 -6.88 -3.25
CA HIS A 77 -7.08 -7.96 -3.56
C HIS A 77 -7.25 -8.44 -5.01
N GLY A 78 -6.23 -9.12 -5.54
CA GLY A 78 -6.24 -9.62 -6.93
C GLY A 78 -7.29 -10.70 -7.20
N ASP A 79 -7.79 -11.36 -6.15
CA ASP A 79 -8.90 -12.31 -6.19
C ASP A 79 -10.29 -11.63 -6.22
N GLY A 80 -10.33 -10.30 -6.17
CA GLY A 80 -11.56 -9.50 -6.16
C GLY A 80 -12.16 -9.29 -4.76
N SER A 81 -11.61 -9.91 -3.72
CA SER A 81 -12.01 -9.61 -2.36
C SER A 81 -11.57 -8.19 -1.97
N SER A 82 -12.37 -7.50 -1.17
CA SER A 82 -12.04 -6.15 -0.70
C SER A 82 -12.29 -5.97 0.79
N ALA A 83 -11.49 -5.11 1.40
CA ALA A 83 -11.64 -4.65 2.77
C ALA A 83 -11.73 -3.13 2.77
N SER A 84 -12.80 -2.57 3.30
CA SER A 84 -12.96 -1.13 3.52
C SER A 84 -12.49 -0.74 4.92
N ASN A 85 -12.26 0.55 5.13
CA ASN A 85 -11.82 1.10 6.42
C ASN A 85 -10.53 0.44 6.94
N VAL A 86 -9.54 0.28 6.06
CA VAL A 86 -8.21 -0.19 6.44
C VAL A 86 -7.33 1.02 6.72
N ALA A 87 -6.81 1.14 7.93
CA ALA A 87 -5.87 2.20 8.28
C ALA A 87 -4.47 1.87 7.78
N VAL A 88 -3.81 2.85 7.17
CA VAL A 88 -2.39 2.80 6.87
C VAL A 88 -1.63 3.40 8.05
N ILE A 89 -0.97 2.55 8.85
CA ILE A 89 -0.39 2.97 10.15
C ILE A 89 0.92 3.75 9.96
N ALA A 90 1.70 3.36 8.96
CA ALA A 90 3.02 3.92 8.70
C ALA A 90 3.23 4.14 7.20
N PRO A 91 4.12 5.07 6.82
CA PRO A 91 4.58 5.18 5.45
C PRO A 91 5.10 3.80 4.97
N PRO A 92 4.82 3.42 3.71
CA PRO A 92 5.32 2.17 3.18
C PRO A 92 6.83 2.19 3.12
N GLU A 93 7.41 1.03 3.41
CA GLU A 93 8.83 0.79 3.24
C GLU A 93 9.11 0.47 1.77
N PHE A 94 10.09 1.17 1.19
CA PHE A 94 10.61 0.85 -0.12
C PHE A 94 11.54 -0.36 -0.01
N LEU A 95 11.20 -1.45 -0.69
CA LEU A 95 12.02 -2.66 -0.67
C LEU A 95 12.97 -2.71 -1.86
N SER A 96 12.45 -2.50 -3.08
CA SER A 96 13.27 -2.51 -4.29
C SER A 96 12.56 -1.88 -5.47
N ALA A 97 13.35 -1.46 -6.46
CA ALA A 97 12.88 -1.18 -7.82
C ALA A 97 13.70 -2.03 -8.79
N ARG A 98 13.05 -2.66 -9.76
CA ARG A 98 13.70 -3.50 -10.77
C ARG A 98 13.18 -3.13 -12.14
N ALA A 99 14.09 -2.84 -13.07
CA ALA A 99 13.72 -2.60 -14.45
C ALA A 99 13.08 -3.84 -15.10
N ILE A 100 12.02 -3.64 -15.87
CA ILE A 100 11.39 -4.68 -16.67
C ILE A 100 12.21 -4.85 -17.94
N THR A 101 12.79 -6.03 -18.11
CA THR A 101 13.55 -6.40 -19.30
C THR A 101 12.79 -7.43 -20.12
N ASN A 102 12.92 -7.35 -21.45
CA ASN A 102 12.42 -8.39 -22.34
C ASN A 102 13.29 -9.67 -22.22
N VAL A 103 12.91 -10.72 -22.96
CA VAL A 103 13.64 -12.00 -22.98
C VAL A 103 15.09 -11.89 -23.45
N MET A 104 15.45 -10.79 -24.12
CA MET A 104 16.80 -10.49 -24.60
C MET A 104 17.56 -9.52 -23.67
N GLY A 105 17.01 -9.15 -22.51
CA GLY A 105 17.65 -8.24 -21.55
C GLY A 105 17.50 -6.75 -21.86
N GLY A 106 16.80 -6.38 -22.94
CA GLY A 106 16.53 -4.98 -23.28
C GLY A 106 15.40 -4.38 -22.43
N LEU A 107 15.48 -3.10 -22.08
CA LEU A 107 14.45 -2.40 -21.31
C LEU A 107 13.12 -2.37 -22.08
N VAL A 108 12.04 -2.76 -21.41
CA VAL A 108 10.68 -2.67 -21.97
C VAL A 108 10.11 -1.30 -21.60
N GLY A 109 10.21 -0.34 -22.52
CA GLY A 109 9.55 0.97 -22.38
C GLY A 109 9.96 1.80 -21.17
N GLY A 110 11.11 1.50 -20.54
CA GLY A 110 11.55 2.20 -19.33
C GLY A 110 10.79 1.82 -18.06
N ALA A 111 9.98 0.75 -18.09
CA ALA A 111 9.13 0.36 -16.97
C ALA A 111 9.90 -0.32 -15.83
N TYR A 112 9.46 -0.09 -14.60
CA TYR A 112 10.04 -0.65 -13.37
C TYR A 112 8.97 -1.36 -12.55
N LEU A 113 9.34 -2.49 -11.96
CA LEU A 113 8.61 -3.11 -10.86
C LEU A 113 9.10 -2.50 -9.55
N VAL A 114 8.21 -1.82 -8.86
CA VAL A 114 8.49 -1.21 -7.55
C VAL A 114 7.81 -2.06 -6.49
N ARG A 115 8.58 -2.55 -5.52
CA ARG A 115 8.07 -3.32 -4.39
C ARG A 115 8.03 -2.46 -3.15
N LEU A 116 6.83 -2.32 -2.60
CA LEU A 116 6.55 -1.58 -1.36
C LEU A 116 5.96 -2.52 -0.32
N ARG A 117 6.22 -2.23 0.95
CA ARG A 117 5.61 -2.92 2.08
C ARG A 117 4.82 -1.94 2.92
N TRP A 118 3.51 -2.16 3.03
CA TRP A 118 2.63 -1.37 3.88
C TRP A 118 2.34 -2.10 5.18
N SER A 119 2.20 -1.32 6.24
CA SER A 119 1.68 -1.79 7.53
C SER A 119 0.24 -1.36 7.65
N LEU A 120 -0.67 -2.33 7.56
CA LEU A 120 -2.10 -2.10 7.49
C LEU A 120 -2.83 -2.65 8.72
N GLN A 121 -3.91 -1.97 9.08
CA GLN A 121 -4.80 -2.34 10.17
C GLN A 121 -6.24 -2.31 9.70
N ALA A 122 -6.99 -3.40 9.86
CA ALA A 122 -8.44 -3.33 9.67
C ALA A 122 -9.07 -2.60 10.87
N THR A 123 -10.03 -1.71 10.62
CA THR A 123 -10.80 -1.06 11.69
C THR A 123 -12.24 -1.59 11.81
N GLY A 124 -12.55 -2.69 11.11
CA GLY A 124 -13.85 -3.38 11.10
C GLY A 124 -14.01 -4.31 12.29
#